data_AF-A0A367QWM1-F1
#
_entry.id   AF-A0A367QWM1-F1
#
_cell.length_a   1.000
_cell.length_b   1.000
_cell.length_c   1.000
_cell.angle_alpha   90.00
_cell.angle_beta   90.00
_cell.angle_gamma   90.00
#
_symmetry.space_group_name_H-M   'P 1'
#
loop_
_entity.id
_entity.type
_entity.pdbx_description
1 polymer ?
#
loop_
_entity_poly.entity_id
_entity_poly.type
_entity_poly.pdbx_seq_one_letter_code
_entity_poly.pdbx_strand_id
1 'polypeptide(L)'
;MDNFFTQKPEPYPFKGGEASEYEVFIGKAGTWCTRYRVSGETIQSVQPANNMFNIANLGINILNLGIGIYNAAQLHKAQKKLDRNHEQIQSCVDKLDRNHKQVQVLSEKLDRNHEVIQSCFNSIQNALAVQHRTLELLVCNQCNLTQQMNILREEMRTGFQNVVEEVKDLEARRRREEFETRTFKLLKAYERFSYILPELLEADQLIERAEDLEAWLRTQLNRIDIGKPERLPLMVALAFSVRAKADAFEAKGGDYKTFATKDISLLINQLCDEARAFCEGQSLYTLGVEMPEILYQYALLNRSLRKGRNLQRQVDYEVIFSAEEVAWDDGMQELREIFKPNIEHTEFIGGNQDIKLNTMADYDWYIRFANQDRSTFNIRSRSSIKLSDILRNIGHPEPQTGGIGKTTLNTLMSFALPKRVNKISHIIQAEFKLETPPKLLVASN
;
A
#
# COMPACT_ATOMS: atom_id res chain seq x y z
N MET A 1 -14.28 -94.28 -19.97
CA MET A 1 -13.02 -93.95 -19.29
C MET A 1 -13.35 -92.92 -18.23
N ASP A 2 -13.16 -93.32 -16.98
CA ASP A 2 -12.77 -92.60 -15.77
C ASP A 2 -13.39 -91.20 -15.48
N ASN A 3 -13.81 -90.88 -14.26
CA ASN A 3 -13.40 -91.44 -12.96
C ASN A 3 -14.59 -91.55 -11.98
N PHE A 4 -14.57 -92.58 -11.12
CA PHE A 4 -15.56 -92.76 -10.04
C PHE A 4 -15.21 -91.94 -8.79
N PHE A 5 -16.17 -91.85 -7.85
CA PHE A 5 -16.13 -91.16 -6.55
C PHE A 5 -16.36 -89.64 -6.53
N THR A 6 -17.63 -89.23 -6.48
CA THR A 6 -18.13 -88.22 -5.53
C THR A 6 -19.67 -88.24 -5.47
N GLN A 7 -20.24 -89.08 -4.60
CA GLN A 7 -21.66 -89.02 -4.22
C GLN A 7 -21.79 -88.79 -2.71
N LYS A 8 -22.45 -87.68 -2.33
CA LYS A 8 -23.18 -87.52 -1.05
C LYS A 8 -24.57 -88.17 -1.24
N PRO A 9 -25.22 -88.79 -0.22
CA PRO A 9 -25.76 -88.12 0.99
C PRO A 9 -25.53 -88.96 2.28
N GLU A 10 -26.03 -88.69 3.50
CA GLU A 10 -27.16 -87.91 4.05
C GLU A 10 -26.75 -87.08 5.31
N PRO A 11 -27.59 -86.17 5.84
CA PRO A 11 -27.17 -85.16 6.82
C PRO A 11 -27.10 -85.65 8.28
N TYR A 12 -26.13 -85.11 9.03
CA TYR A 12 -26.08 -85.20 10.49
C TYR A 12 -27.32 -84.57 11.14
N PRO A 13 -27.88 -85.13 12.23
CA PRO A 13 -29.20 -84.75 12.79
C PRO A 13 -29.22 -83.44 13.59
N PHE A 14 -28.17 -82.62 13.51
CA PHE A 14 -28.13 -81.30 14.15
C PHE A 14 -28.89 -80.29 13.27
N LYS A 15 -30.16 -80.03 13.63
CA LYS A 15 -30.91 -78.86 13.12
C LYS A 15 -30.11 -77.60 13.50
N GLY A 16 -29.57 -76.89 12.51
CA GLY A 16 -28.53 -75.88 12.72
C GLY A 16 -28.86 -74.81 13.78
N GLY A 17 -27.84 -74.50 14.59
CA GLY A 17 -27.84 -73.59 15.73
C GLY A 17 -26.44 -73.61 16.36
N GLU A 18 -26.13 -72.73 17.31
CA GLU A 18 -24.82 -72.77 17.96
C GLU A 18 -24.74 -73.93 18.97
N ALA A 19 -23.54 -74.50 19.16
CA ALA A 19 -23.32 -75.59 20.12
C ALA A 19 -23.64 -75.18 21.58
N SER A 20 -23.66 -73.88 21.87
CA SER A 20 -24.07 -73.25 23.14
C SER A 20 -25.55 -73.46 23.49
N GLU A 21 -26.39 -73.79 22.50
CA GLU A 21 -27.84 -73.97 22.64
C GLU A 21 -28.24 -75.41 23.03
N TYR A 22 -27.28 -76.33 23.11
CA TYR A 22 -27.50 -77.71 23.51
C TYR A 22 -26.90 -77.99 24.89
N GLU A 23 -27.56 -78.84 25.68
CA GLU A 23 -27.03 -79.33 26.95
C GLU A 23 -27.06 -80.84 27.05
N VAL A 24 -26.03 -81.39 27.71
CA VAL A 24 -25.91 -82.83 27.98
C VAL A 24 -26.26 -83.07 29.44
N PHE A 25 -27.17 -84.00 29.68
CA PHE A 25 -27.62 -84.39 31.02
C PHE A 25 -27.75 -85.91 31.12
N ILE A 26 -27.71 -86.45 32.33
CA ILE A 26 -27.89 -87.88 32.57
C ILE A 26 -29.38 -88.16 32.82
N GLY A 27 -29.96 -89.03 32.00
CA GLY A 27 -31.36 -89.44 32.12
C GLY A 27 -31.61 -90.37 33.32
N LYS A 28 -32.90 -90.59 33.65
CA LYS A 28 -33.34 -91.39 34.82
C LYS A 28 -32.88 -92.87 34.83
N ALA A 29 -32.22 -93.35 33.78
CA ALA A 29 -31.62 -94.70 33.67
C ALA A 29 -30.07 -94.70 33.67
N GLY A 30 -29.42 -93.57 33.97
CA GLY A 30 -27.95 -93.47 34.05
C GLY A 30 -27.23 -93.25 32.71
N THR A 31 -27.95 -93.06 31.62
CA THR A 31 -27.41 -92.79 30.28
C THR A 31 -27.29 -91.29 29.99
N TRP A 32 -26.25 -90.91 29.24
CA TRP A 32 -26.00 -89.53 28.82
C TRP A 32 -26.88 -89.19 27.60
N CYS A 33 -27.67 -88.13 27.71
CA CYS A 33 -28.58 -87.64 26.66
C CYS A 33 -28.32 -86.16 26.35
N THR A 34 -28.54 -85.74 25.10
CA THR A 34 -28.40 -84.35 24.67
C THR A 34 -29.78 -83.76 24.33
N ARG A 35 -30.07 -82.56 24.84
CA ARG A 35 -31.31 -81.82 24.62
C ARG A 35 -31.01 -80.46 23.99
N TYR A 36 -31.89 -80.01 23.10
CA TYR A 36 -31.88 -78.64 22.60
C TYR A 36 -32.63 -77.72 23.58
N ARG A 37 -31.97 -76.70 24.13
CA ARG A 37 -32.49 -75.91 25.26
C ARG A 37 -33.79 -75.17 24.94
N VAL A 38 -33.93 -74.68 23.70
CA VAL A 38 -35.05 -73.82 23.31
C VAL A 38 -36.35 -74.61 23.10
N SER A 39 -36.28 -75.85 22.57
CA SER A 39 -37.47 -76.68 22.31
C SER A 39 -37.77 -77.72 23.39
N GLY A 40 -36.78 -78.08 24.23
CA GLY A 40 -36.89 -79.16 25.21
C GLY A 40 -36.82 -80.58 24.62
N GLU A 41 -36.81 -80.73 23.29
CA GLU A 41 -36.71 -82.03 22.61
C GLU A 41 -35.36 -82.71 22.90
N THR A 42 -35.40 -84.01 23.16
CA THR A 42 -34.24 -84.81 23.58
C THR A 42 -33.91 -85.83 22.49
N ILE A 43 -32.66 -85.85 22.01
CA ILE A 43 -32.22 -86.73 20.92
C ILE A 43 -31.74 -88.06 21.54
N GLN A 44 -32.34 -89.18 21.11
CA GLN A 44 -31.98 -90.53 21.58
C GLN A 44 -30.75 -91.07 20.86
N SER A 45 -29.83 -91.70 21.60
CA SER A 45 -28.66 -92.40 21.05
C SER A 45 -28.93 -93.90 20.88
N VAL A 46 -28.31 -94.50 19.85
CA VAL A 46 -28.67 -95.84 19.33
C VAL A 46 -27.76 -96.94 19.90
N GLN A 47 -28.37 -98.05 20.35
CA GLN A 47 -27.71 -99.33 20.62
C GLN A 47 -27.88 -100.32 19.44
N PRO A 48 -26.96 -101.28 19.25
CA PRO A 48 -27.19 -102.49 18.45
C PRO A 48 -27.40 -103.77 19.29
N ALA A 49 -28.10 -104.75 18.72
CA ALA A 49 -28.37 -106.09 19.25
C ALA A 49 -28.50 -107.09 18.04
N ASN A 50 -28.74 -108.42 18.15
CA ASN A 50 -29.16 -109.28 19.27
C ASN A 50 -28.76 -110.77 18.96
N ASN A 51 -29.30 -111.73 19.73
CA ASN A 51 -29.41 -113.20 19.51
C ASN A 51 -28.18 -114.04 19.97
N MET A 52 -28.24 -115.01 20.92
CA MET A 52 -29.13 -116.19 21.18
C MET A 52 -28.93 -117.34 20.16
N PHE A 53 -28.78 -118.65 20.49
CA PHE A 53 -28.73 -119.40 21.78
C PHE A 53 -28.26 -120.88 21.54
N ASN A 54 -27.77 -121.61 22.57
CA ASN A 54 -27.85 -123.09 22.82
C ASN A 54 -27.19 -124.11 21.83
N ILE A 55 -26.80 -125.36 22.17
CA ILE A 55 -26.56 -126.10 23.44
C ILE A 55 -25.57 -127.27 23.17
N ALA A 56 -24.96 -127.79 24.24
CA ALA A 56 -24.03 -128.93 24.35
C ALA A 56 -24.14 -130.10 23.34
N ASN A 57 -22.98 -130.70 23.05
CA ASN A 57 -22.86 -132.16 23.07
C ASN A 57 -21.50 -132.62 23.64
N LEU A 58 -21.52 -133.70 24.41
CA LEU A 58 -20.43 -134.16 25.29
C LEU A 58 -19.74 -135.40 24.71
N GLY A 59 -18.41 -135.39 24.70
CA GLY A 59 -17.59 -136.60 24.65
C GLY A 59 -17.46 -137.29 23.29
N ILE A 60 -16.22 -137.30 22.77
CA ILE A 60 -15.50 -138.54 22.43
C ILE A 60 -14.00 -138.21 22.30
N ASN A 61 -13.21 -138.94 23.10
CA ASN A 61 -11.75 -139.12 23.06
C ASN A 61 -10.85 -137.87 23.09
N ILE A 62 -10.08 -137.63 24.16
CA ILE A 62 -8.91 -138.46 24.56
C ILE A 62 -7.90 -138.56 23.41
N LEU A 63 -6.98 -137.60 23.34
CA LEU A 63 -5.54 -137.84 23.11
C LEU A 63 -4.73 -136.53 23.32
N ASN A 64 -3.62 -136.67 24.04
CA ASN A 64 -2.44 -135.80 24.10
C ASN A 64 -2.33 -134.70 25.19
N LEU A 65 -1.76 -135.11 26.33
CA LEU A 65 -0.98 -134.25 27.24
C LEU A 65 0.18 -133.55 26.48
N GLY A 66 0.63 -132.37 26.91
CA GLY A 66 1.94 -131.85 26.45
C GLY A 66 2.40 -130.44 26.83
N ILE A 67 1.53 -129.48 27.17
CA ILE A 67 1.92 -128.04 27.19
C ILE A 67 1.71 -127.41 28.58
N GLY A 68 2.65 -127.68 29.51
CA GLY A 68 2.60 -127.18 30.89
C GLY A 68 3.72 -126.19 31.32
N ILE A 69 4.75 -125.96 30.50
CA ILE A 69 6.01 -125.35 30.98
C ILE A 69 6.31 -123.96 30.37
N TYR A 70 5.75 -123.61 29.21
CA TYR A 70 6.16 -122.41 28.47
C TYR A 70 5.68 -121.07 29.06
N ASN A 71 4.51 -121.02 29.69
CA ASN A 71 3.85 -119.75 30.04
C ASN A 71 4.40 -119.03 31.29
N ALA A 72 5.24 -119.68 32.10
CA ALA A 72 5.77 -119.07 33.33
C ALA A 72 6.87 -118.00 33.09
N ALA A 73 7.52 -117.99 31.92
CA ALA A 73 8.76 -117.23 31.71
C ALA A 73 8.57 -115.77 31.22
N GLN A 74 7.43 -115.42 30.61
CA GLN A 74 7.27 -114.11 29.96
C GLN A 74 6.84 -112.97 30.89
N LEU A 75 6.13 -113.28 31.98
CA LEU A 75 5.49 -112.26 32.83
C LEU A 75 6.52 -111.30 33.49
N HIS A 76 7.71 -111.79 33.83
CA HIS A 76 8.70 -111.06 34.63
C HIS A 76 9.50 -109.99 33.83
N LYS A 77 9.41 -109.95 32.50
CA LYS A 77 10.18 -108.98 31.67
C LYS A 77 9.45 -107.66 31.41
N ALA A 78 8.13 -107.59 31.55
CA ALA A 78 7.36 -106.39 31.24
C ALA A 78 7.53 -105.27 32.29
N GLN A 79 7.55 -105.63 33.57
CA GLN A 79 7.42 -104.69 34.69
C GLN A 79 8.59 -103.68 34.76
N LYS A 80 9.84 -104.13 34.62
CA LYS A 80 11.05 -103.28 34.71
C LYS A 80 11.20 -102.19 33.63
N LYS A 81 10.35 -102.17 32.59
CA LYS A 81 10.37 -101.09 31.58
C LYS A 81 9.42 -99.94 31.89
N LEU A 82 8.42 -100.15 32.74
CA LEU A 82 7.39 -99.13 33.02
C LEU A 82 7.95 -98.02 33.93
N ASP A 83 8.64 -98.41 35.01
CA ASP A 83 9.10 -97.49 36.07
C ASP A 83 10.06 -96.41 35.54
N ARG A 84 10.97 -96.77 34.62
CA ARG A 84 11.93 -95.83 34.01
C ARG A 84 11.29 -94.75 33.15
N ASN A 85 10.15 -95.03 32.50
CA ASN A 85 9.43 -94.02 31.73
C ASN A 85 8.70 -93.05 32.67
N HIS A 86 8.25 -93.50 33.84
CA HIS A 86 7.59 -92.65 34.83
C HIS A 86 8.53 -91.57 35.38
N GLU A 87 9.76 -91.94 35.76
CA GLU A 87 10.79 -91.00 36.23
C GLU A 87 11.15 -89.93 35.18
N GLN A 88 11.24 -90.31 33.90
CA GLN A 88 11.55 -89.36 32.81
C GLN A 88 10.39 -88.38 32.55
N ILE A 89 9.15 -88.86 32.61
CA ILE A 89 7.96 -88.00 32.48
C ILE A 89 7.88 -87.02 33.66
N GLN A 90 8.09 -87.48 34.90
CA GLN A 90 8.08 -86.60 36.07
C GLN A 90 9.17 -85.52 36.00
N SER A 91 10.40 -85.88 35.60
CA SER A 91 11.48 -84.92 35.39
C SER A 91 11.18 -83.89 34.29
N CYS A 92 10.37 -84.26 33.29
CA CYS A 92 9.90 -83.36 32.25
C CYS A 92 8.82 -82.38 32.78
N VAL A 93 7.86 -82.88 33.55
CA VAL A 93 6.82 -82.07 34.22
C VAL A 93 7.46 -81.05 35.17
N ASP A 94 8.42 -81.46 36.00
CA ASP A 94 9.10 -80.57 36.94
C ASP A 94 9.95 -79.49 36.24
N LYS A 95 10.37 -79.71 34.99
CA LYS A 95 11.01 -78.68 34.14
C LYS A 95 9.97 -77.76 33.51
N LEU A 96 8.84 -78.31 33.07
CA LEU A 96 7.74 -77.55 32.49
C LEU A 96 7.12 -76.56 33.50
N ASP A 97 6.90 -77.00 34.75
CA ASP A 97 6.40 -76.16 35.84
C ASP A 97 7.38 -75.04 36.22
N ARG A 98 8.70 -75.35 36.26
CA ARG A 98 9.75 -74.33 36.43
C ARG A 98 9.77 -73.31 35.29
N ASN A 99 9.64 -73.75 34.04
CA ASN A 99 9.54 -72.86 32.89
C ASN A 99 8.26 -72.02 32.93
N HIS A 100 7.12 -72.59 33.33
CA HIS A 100 5.86 -71.87 33.47
C HIS A 100 5.96 -70.74 34.51
N LYS A 101 6.56 -71.02 35.67
CA LYS A 101 6.84 -70.01 36.71
C LYS A 101 7.81 -68.91 36.21
N GLN A 102 8.81 -69.26 35.41
CA GLN A 102 9.69 -68.26 34.78
C GLN A 102 8.95 -67.39 33.76
N VAL A 103 8.07 -67.98 32.93
CA VAL A 103 7.22 -67.24 31.98
C VAL A 103 6.24 -66.32 32.70
N GLN A 104 5.64 -66.75 33.82
CA GLN A 104 4.76 -65.91 34.63
C GLN A 104 5.51 -64.69 35.21
N VAL A 105 6.70 -64.89 35.79
CA VAL A 105 7.55 -63.79 36.29
C VAL A 105 8.04 -62.87 35.16
N LEU A 106 8.24 -63.39 33.95
CA LEU A 106 8.54 -62.57 32.77
C LEU A 106 7.32 -61.75 32.31
N SER A 107 6.10 -62.31 32.39
CA SER A 107 4.86 -61.58 32.10
C SER A 107 4.70 -60.41 33.07
N GLU A 108 4.78 -60.64 34.39
CA GLU A 108 4.66 -59.56 35.38
C GLU A 108 5.71 -58.46 35.19
N LYS A 109 6.92 -58.80 34.74
CA LYS A 109 7.96 -57.81 34.39
C LYS A 109 7.63 -57.07 33.10
N LEU A 110 7.04 -57.73 32.11
CA LEU A 110 6.60 -57.12 30.86
C LEU A 110 5.46 -56.15 31.11
N ASP A 111 4.49 -56.52 31.96
CA ASP A 111 3.36 -55.68 32.34
C ASP A 111 3.83 -54.42 33.09
N ARG A 112 4.70 -54.57 34.10
CA ARG A 112 5.31 -53.41 34.79
C ARG A 112 6.14 -52.53 33.85
N ASN A 113 6.87 -53.13 32.90
CA ASN A 113 7.60 -52.36 31.89
C ASN A 113 6.62 -51.60 30.96
N HIS A 114 5.47 -52.19 30.61
CA HIS A 114 4.44 -51.54 29.81
C HIS A 114 3.83 -50.34 30.55
N GLU A 115 3.49 -50.49 31.83
CA GLU A 115 3.02 -49.40 32.70
C GLU A 115 4.04 -48.25 32.80
N VAL A 116 5.33 -48.57 33.00
CA VAL A 116 6.41 -47.58 33.06
C VAL A 116 6.60 -46.87 31.72
N ILE A 117 6.56 -47.61 30.60
CA ILE A 117 6.62 -47.03 29.25
C ILE A 117 5.43 -46.11 28.99
N GLN A 118 4.22 -46.52 29.36
CA GLN A 118 3.00 -45.73 29.14
C GLN A 118 2.97 -44.47 30.01
N SER A 119 3.42 -44.57 31.27
CA SER A 119 3.63 -43.41 32.15
C SER A 119 4.68 -42.44 31.59
N CYS A 120 5.78 -42.96 31.04
CA CYS A 120 6.81 -42.16 30.37
C CYS A 120 6.27 -41.46 29.13
N PHE A 121 5.52 -42.15 28.26
CA PHE A 121 4.86 -41.56 27.10
C PHE A 121 3.87 -40.46 27.49
N ASN A 122 3.04 -40.66 28.51
CA ASN A 122 2.12 -39.64 29.01
C ASN A 122 2.88 -38.40 29.53
N SER A 123 4.00 -38.60 30.23
CA SER A 123 4.87 -37.51 30.70
C SER A 123 5.49 -36.72 29.55
N ILE A 124 6.02 -37.42 28.53
CA ILE A 124 6.56 -36.82 27.30
C ILE A 124 5.48 -36.05 26.54
N GLN A 125 4.27 -36.62 26.39
CA GLN A 125 3.15 -35.98 25.71
C GLN A 125 2.70 -34.70 26.43
N ASN A 126 2.64 -34.71 27.76
CA ASN A 126 2.36 -33.53 28.57
C ASN A 126 3.46 -32.46 28.42
N ALA A 127 4.74 -32.86 28.44
CA ALA A 127 5.86 -31.94 28.24
C ALA A 127 5.84 -31.30 26.83
N LEU A 128 5.55 -32.08 25.79
CA LEU A 128 5.39 -31.60 24.42
C LEU A 128 4.21 -30.63 24.29
N ALA A 129 3.07 -30.90 24.95
CA ALA A 129 1.92 -30.00 24.95
C ALA A 129 2.24 -28.64 25.61
N VAL A 130 2.99 -28.64 26.73
CA VAL A 130 3.46 -27.41 27.39
C VAL A 130 4.47 -26.65 26.53
N GLN A 131 5.40 -27.35 25.88
CA GLN A 131 6.36 -26.74 24.95
C GLN A 131 5.67 -26.13 23.72
N HIS A 132 4.71 -26.84 23.13
CA HIS A 132 3.93 -26.35 21.99
C HIS A 132 3.19 -25.06 22.34
N ARG A 133 2.46 -25.04 23.47
CA ARG A 133 1.76 -23.85 23.95
C ARG A 133 2.70 -22.69 24.28
N THR A 134 3.91 -22.98 24.77
CA THR A 134 4.94 -21.96 25.00
C THR A 134 5.44 -21.35 23.68
N LEU A 135 5.62 -22.18 22.64
CA LEU A 135 5.99 -21.71 21.30
C LEU A 135 4.87 -20.88 20.64
N GLU A 136 3.60 -21.29 20.78
CA GLU A 136 2.45 -20.49 20.32
C GLU A 136 2.43 -19.11 20.98
N LEU A 137 2.62 -19.04 22.31
CA LEU A 137 2.69 -17.76 23.04
C LEU A 137 3.89 -16.91 22.60
N LEU A 138 5.05 -17.52 22.31
CA LEU A 138 6.22 -16.82 21.78
C LEU A 138 5.96 -16.25 20.37
N VAL A 139 5.31 -17.01 19.48
CA VAL A 139 4.93 -16.54 18.14
C VAL A 139 3.91 -15.40 18.24
N CYS A 140 2.86 -15.54 19.05
CA CYS A 140 1.89 -14.47 19.30
C CYS A 140 2.55 -13.21 19.86
N ASN A 141 3.49 -13.34 20.79
CA ASN A 141 4.26 -12.21 21.33
C ASN A 141 5.18 -11.58 20.28
N GLN A 142 5.83 -12.36 19.41
CA GLN A 142 6.62 -11.84 18.29
C GLN A 142 5.76 -11.07 17.29
N CYS A 143 4.57 -11.57 16.95
CA CYS A 143 3.60 -10.86 16.10
C CYS A 143 3.16 -9.54 16.74
N ASN A 144 2.81 -9.55 18.03
CA ASN A 144 2.41 -8.35 18.78
C ASN A 144 3.55 -7.32 18.84
N LEU A 145 4.77 -7.73 19.20
CA LEU A 145 5.95 -6.86 19.20
C LEU A 145 6.26 -6.28 17.81
N THR A 146 6.08 -7.07 16.75
CA THR A 146 6.25 -6.60 15.36
C THR A 146 5.20 -5.55 15.01
N GLN A 147 3.94 -5.75 15.42
CA GLN A 147 2.87 -4.78 15.24
C GLN A 147 3.15 -3.48 16.01
N GLN A 148 3.58 -3.56 17.28
CA GLN A 148 3.94 -2.37 18.07
C GLN A 148 5.14 -1.62 17.49
N MET A 149 6.16 -2.32 17.00
CA MET A 149 7.30 -1.70 16.31
C MET A 149 6.89 -1.00 15.01
N ASN A 150 5.90 -1.52 14.29
CA ASN A 150 5.38 -0.88 13.08
C ASN A 150 4.54 0.37 13.41
N ILE A 151 3.71 0.32 14.47
CA ILE A 151 2.97 1.48 14.98
C ILE A 151 3.95 2.58 15.41
N LEU A 152 4.93 2.25 16.26
CA LEU A 152 5.96 3.20 16.72
C LEU A 152 6.74 3.84 15.56
N ARG A 153 7.07 3.06 14.51
CA ARG A 153 7.77 3.59 13.33
C ARG A 153 6.93 4.64 12.61
N GLU A 154 5.62 4.43 12.47
CA GLU A 154 4.73 5.37 11.79
C GLU A 154 4.39 6.59 12.65
N GLU A 155 4.26 6.42 13.97
CA GLU A 155 4.17 7.54 14.92
C GLU A 155 5.43 8.40 14.89
N MET A 156 6.63 7.80 14.90
CA MET A 156 7.90 8.52 14.75
C MET A 156 7.98 9.25 13.40
N ARG A 157 7.58 8.59 12.30
CA ARG A 157 7.55 9.21 10.96
C ARG A 157 6.64 10.44 10.93
N THR A 158 5.43 10.31 11.49
CA THR A 158 4.45 11.39 11.58
C THR A 158 4.95 12.53 12.47
N GLY A 159 5.54 12.19 13.62
CA GLY A 159 6.16 13.16 14.53
C GLY A 159 7.31 13.94 13.89
N PHE A 160 8.21 13.26 13.15
CA PHE A 160 9.26 13.94 12.40
C PHE A 160 8.72 14.81 11.27
N GLN A 161 7.66 14.37 10.56
CA GLN A 161 7.03 15.20 9.54
C GLN A 161 6.44 16.48 10.16
N ASN A 162 5.72 16.35 11.28
CA ASN A 162 5.15 17.49 12.00
C ASN A 162 6.24 18.46 12.47
N VAL A 163 7.34 17.97 13.06
CA VAL A 163 8.48 18.81 13.45
C VAL A 163 9.14 19.47 12.25
N VAL A 164 9.25 18.80 11.10
CA VAL A 164 9.79 19.40 9.86
C VAL A 164 8.87 20.52 9.34
N GLU A 165 7.55 20.35 9.38
CA GLU A 165 6.62 21.43 9.00
C GLU A 165 6.63 22.58 10.02
N GLU A 166 6.68 22.31 11.33
CA GLU A 166 6.83 23.34 12.37
C GLU A 166 8.14 24.13 12.23
N VAL A 167 9.26 23.46 11.92
CA VAL A 167 10.56 24.11 11.69
C VAL A 167 10.54 24.97 10.43
N LYS A 168 9.92 24.51 9.33
CA LYS A 168 9.70 25.34 8.13
C LYS A 168 8.87 26.57 8.45
N ASP A 169 7.80 26.43 9.24
CA ASP A 169 6.91 27.54 9.60
C ASP A 169 7.61 28.54 10.54
N LEU A 170 8.41 28.07 11.50
CA LEU A 170 9.28 28.89 12.34
C LEU A 170 10.36 29.63 11.53
N GLU A 171 11.00 28.96 10.57
CA GLU A 171 11.95 29.63 9.67
C GLU A 171 11.26 30.68 8.79
N ALA A 172 10.06 30.39 8.27
CA ALA A 172 9.28 31.34 7.49
C ALA A 172 8.88 32.58 8.32
N ARG A 173 8.49 32.38 9.59
CA ARG A 173 8.21 33.46 10.55
C ARG A 173 9.46 34.30 10.83
N ARG A 174 10.60 33.68 11.19
CA ARG A 174 11.87 34.40 11.40
C ARG A 174 12.27 35.21 10.17
N ARG A 175 12.18 34.64 8.96
CA ARG A 175 12.51 35.35 7.71
C ARG A 175 11.58 36.55 7.47
N ARG A 176 10.29 36.44 7.82
CA ARG A 176 9.32 37.54 7.76
C ARG A 176 9.65 38.64 8.79
N GLU A 177 9.93 38.27 10.04
CA GLU A 177 10.34 39.21 11.09
C GLU A 177 11.65 39.95 10.74
N GLU A 178 12.63 39.24 10.16
CA GLU A 178 13.88 39.85 9.65
C GLU A 178 13.61 40.81 8.47
N PHE A 179 12.76 40.41 7.52
CA PHE A 179 12.35 41.26 6.39
C PHE A 179 11.67 42.55 6.85
N GLU A 180 10.65 42.42 7.71
CA GLU A 180 9.91 43.55 8.27
C GLU A 180 10.84 44.45 9.08
N THR A 181 11.66 43.88 9.96
CA THR A 181 12.60 44.66 10.80
C THR A 181 13.61 45.43 9.97
N ARG A 182 14.21 44.83 8.94
CA ARG A 182 15.20 45.50 8.08
C ARG A 182 14.56 46.57 7.20
N THR A 183 13.41 46.26 6.59
CA THR A 183 12.65 47.20 5.75
C THR A 183 12.15 48.41 6.55
N PHE A 184 11.64 48.18 7.76
CA PHE A 184 11.17 49.24 8.66
C PHE A 184 12.32 50.13 9.19
N LYS A 185 13.50 49.56 9.44
CA LYS A 185 14.71 50.35 9.77
C LYS A 185 15.11 51.28 8.62
N LEU A 186 15.08 50.80 7.38
CA LEU A 186 15.35 51.63 6.21
C LEU A 186 14.28 52.71 6.03
N LEU A 187 12.99 52.35 6.12
CA LEU A 187 11.88 53.30 6.01
C LEU A 187 12.01 54.44 7.03
N LYS A 188 12.28 54.14 8.30
CA LYS A 188 12.51 55.16 9.34
C LYS A 188 13.72 56.05 9.10
N ALA A 189 14.79 55.53 8.50
CA ALA A 189 15.93 56.34 8.09
C ALA A 189 15.55 57.27 6.93
N TYR A 190 14.83 56.76 5.93
CA TYR A 190 14.37 57.51 4.77
C TYR A 190 13.35 58.60 5.13
N GLU A 191 12.42 58.33 6.06
CA GLU A 191 11.50 59.32 6.62
C GLU A 191 12.26 60.49 7.25
N ARG A 192 13.22 60.21 8.16
CA ARG A 192 14.04 61.25 8.82
C ARG A 192 14.81 62.09 7.81
N PHE A 193 15.45 61.44 6.84
CA PHE A 193 16.16 62.07 5.73
C PHE A 193 15.25 62.92 4.82
N SER A 194 13.95 62.60 4.74
CA SER A 194 12.98 63.36 3.94
C SER A 194 12.37 64.56 4.67
N TYR A 195 12.25 64.49 6.01
CA TYR A 195 11.64 65.55 6.82
C TYR A 195 12.62 66.60 7.35
N ILE A 196 13.89 66.24 7.51
CA ILE A 196 14.97 67.12 7.97
C ILE A 196 15.79 67.51 6.74
N LEU A 197 16.17 68.79 6.60
CA LEU A 197 17.16 69.21 5.59
C LEU A 197 18.40 68.33 5.77
N PRO A 198 18.75 67.45 4.81
CA PRO A 198 19.57 66.29 5.11
C PRO A 198 20.98 66.73 5.51
N GLU A 199 21.35 66.51 6.77
CA GLU A 199 22.75 66.61 7.16
C GLU A 199 23.49 65.41 6.54
N LEU A 200 24.81 65.53 6.37
CA LEU A 200 25.60 64.42 5.81
C LEU A 200 25.46 63.13 6.66
N LEU A 201 25.14 63.27 7.95
CA LEU A 201 24.98 62.17 8.88
C LEU A 201 23.72 61.32 8.63
N GLU A 202 22.55 61.91 8.35
CA GLU A 202 21.37 61.12 7.96
C GLU A 202 21.60 60.42 6.62
N ALA A 203 22.27 61.08 5.68
CA ALA A 203 22.59 60.48 4.38
C ALA A 203 23.53 59.26 4.52
N ASP A 204 24.55 59.34 5.38
CA ASP A 204 25.42 58.20 5.70
C ASP A 204 24.67 57.05 6.36
N GLN A 205 23.80 57.34 7.34
CA GLN A 205 22.95 56.31 7.98
C GLN A 205 21.99 55.67 6.98
N LEU A 206 21.45 56.45 6.03
CA LEU A 206 20.54 55.94 5.01
C LEU A 206 21.27 55.00 4.04
N ILE A 207 22.50 55.33 3.63
CA ILE A 207 23.35 54.45 2.81
C ILE A 207 23.67 53.14 3.57
N GLU A 208 24.14 53.21 4.82
CA GLU A 208 24.46 52.02 5.63
C GLU A 208 23.26 51.06 5.74
N ARG A 209 22.07 51.60 6.01
CA ARG A 209 20.83 50.80 6.12
C ARG A 209 20.37 50.24 4.78
N ALA A 210 20.57 50.97 3.69
CA ALA A 210 20.24 50.50 2.35
C ALA A 210 21.18 49.37 1.89
N GLU A 211 22.47 49.46 2.20
CA GLU A 211 23.47 48.43 1.87
C GLU A 211 23.29 47.14 2.69
N ASP A 212 23.00 47.24 4.00
CA ASP A 212 22.68 46.08 4.85
C ASP A 212 21.40 45.36 4.38
N LEU A 213 20.37 46.12 3.99
CA LEU A 213 19.16 45.52 3.40
C LEU A 213 19.44 44.91 2.02
N GLU A 214 20.17 45.60 1.13
CA GLU A 214 20.53 45.09 -0.20
C GLU A 214 21.32 43.77 -0.11
N ALA A 215 22.34 43.70 0.76
CA ALA A 215 23.17 42.50 0.92
C ALA A 215 22.34 41.29 1.42
N TRP A 216 21.45 41.51 2.38
CA TRP A 216 20.54 40.47 2.89
C TRP A 216 19.51 40.07 1.82
N LEU A 217 18.92 41.01 1.10
CA LEU A 217 17.95 40.74 0.03
C LEU A 217 18.55 39.94 -1.12
N ARG A 218 19.75 40.31 -1.60
CA ARG A 218 20.47 39.54 -2.62
C ARG A 218 20.78 38.12 -2.13
N THR A 219 21.08 37.95 -0.84
CA THR A 219 21.27 36.62 -0.23
C THR A 219 19.98 35.80 -0.21
N GLN A 220 18.82 36.39 0.08
CA GLN A 220 17.53 35.67 0.02
C GLN A 220 17.09 35.37 -1.42
N LEU A 221 17.28 36.32 -2.35
CA LEU A 221 17.02 36.12 -3.77
C LEU A 221 17.89 34.97 -4.33
N ASN A 222 19.15 34.82 -3.92
CA ASN A 222 19.98 33.69 -4.37
C ASN A 222 19.53 32.31 -3.84
N ARG A 223 18.51 32.24 -2.97
CA ARG A 223 17.95 30.98 -2.42
C ARG A 223 16.63 30.55 -3.06
N ILE A 224 16.06 31.35 -3.95
CA ILE A 224 14.76 31.11 -4.61
C ILE A 224 15.01 31.07 -6.11
N ASP A 225 14.39 30.15 -6.86
CA ASP A 225 14.55 30.10 -8.32
C ASP A 225 13.99 31.35 -9.01
N ILE A 226 14.69 31.88 -10.02
CA ILE A 226 14.27 33.06 -10.79
C ILE A 226 12.85 32.90 -11.35
N GLY A 227 12.06 33.98 -11.35
CA GLY A 227 10.67 33.96 -11.84
C GLY A 227 9.64 33.35 -10.87
N LYS A 228 10.01 32.96 -9.65
CA LYS A 228 9.06 32.53 -8.62
C LYS A 228 8.28 33.71 -8.01
N PRO A 229 6.95 33.59 -7.79
CA PRO A 229 6.10 34.62 -7.16
C PRO A 229 6.68 35.24 -5.87
N GLU A 230 7.28 34.39 -5.04
CA GLU A 230 7.83 34.71 -3.71
C GLU A 230 9.01 35.70 -3.76
N ARG A 231 9.57 35.94 -4.95
CA ARG A 231 10.65 36.91 -5.18
C ARG A 231 10.15 38.34 -5.28
N LEU A 232 8.90 38.57 -5.69
CA LEU A 232 8.38 39.91 -5.95
C LEU A 232 8.53 40.85 -4.72
N PRO A 233 8.16 40.47 -3.48
CA PRO A 233 8.35 41.34 -2.32
C PRO A 233 9.83 41.68 -2.05
N LEU A 234 10.75 40.74 -2.32
CA LEU A 234 12.18 40.95 -2.18
C LEU A 234 12.73 41.90 -3.27
N MET A 235 12.21 41.79 -4.50
CA MET A 235 12.54 42.70 -5.60
C MET A 235 12.01 44.12 -5.37
N VAL A 236 10.81 44.27 -4.79
CA VAL A 236 10.26 45.57 -4.37
C VAL A 236 11.12 46.19 -3.27
N ALA A 237 11.49 45.42 -2.24
CA ALA A 237 12.38 45.91 -1.18
C ALA A 237 13.78 46.28 -1.70
N LEU A 238 14.29 45.56 -2.70
CA LEU A 238 15.59 45.83 -3.34
C LEU A 238 15.52 47.11 -4.19
N ALA A 239 14.41 47.35 -4.87
CA ALA A 239 14.15 48.61 -5.56
C ALA A 239 14.08 49.80 -4.60
N PHE A 240 13.43 49.62 -3.44
CA PHE A 240 13.40 50.64 -2.40
C PHE A 240 14.80 50.90 -1.81
N SER A 241 15.60 49.87 -1.53
CA SER A 241 16.96 50.06 -1.01
C SER A 241 17.89 50.73 -2.02
N VAL A 242 17.88 50.31 -3.29
CA VAL A 242 18.68 50.94 -4.35
C VAL A 242 18.25 52.40 -4.58
N ARG A 243 16.94 52.71 -4.51
CA ARG A 243 16.47 54.10 -4.62
C ARG A 243 16.90 54.95 -3.43
N ALA A 244 16.69 54.48 -2.20
CA ALA A 244 17.10 55.18 -0.98
C ALA A 244 18.61 55.49 -0.97
N LYS A 245 19.43 54.53 -1.41
CA LYS A 245 20.88 54.70 -1.58
C LYS A 245 21.21 55.76 -2.63
N ALA A 246 20.45 55.82 -3.74
CA ALA A 246 20.62 56.82 -4.79
C ALA A 246 20.31 58.25 -4.29
N ASP A 247 19.19 58.43 -3.60
CA ASP A 247 18.74 59.72 -3.06
C ASP A 247 19.73 60.26 -2.01
N ALA A 248 20.20 59.39 -1.11
CA ALA A 248 21.24 59.73 -0.14
C ALA A 248 22.57 60.13 -0.80
N PHE A 249 22.96 59.44 -1.88
CA PHE A 249 24.18 59.76 -2.63
C PHE A 249 24.08 61.10 -3.37
N GLU A 250 22.91 61.46 -3.90
CA GLU A 250 22.67 62.80 -4.48
C GLU A 250 22.76 63.89 -3.41
N ALA A 251 22.12 63.70 -2.25
CA ALA A 251 22.13 64.69 -1.17
C ALA A 251 23.55 64.97 -0.63
N LYS A 252 24.44 63.98 -0.64
CA LYS A 252 25.87 64.15 -0.32
C LYS A 252 26.68 64.90 -1.40
N GLY A 253 26.06 65.32 -2.50
CA GLY A 253 26.74 65.94 -3.64
C GLY A 253 27.52 64.94 -4.51
N GLY A 254 27.23 63.64 -4.38
CA GLY A 254 27.80 62.61 -5.23
C GLY A 254 27.22 62.65 -6.65
N ASP A 255 27.94 62.04 -7.62
CA ASP A 255 27.42 61.89 -8.98
C ASP A 255 26.31 60.84 -9.04
N TYR A 256 25.08 61.29 -8.74
CA TYR A 256 23.85 60.53 -8.91
C TYR A 256 23.74 59.91 -10.30
N LYS A 257 24.20 60.60 -11.36
CA LYS A 257 24.06 60.11 -12.74
C LYS A 257 24.88 58.85 -12.95
N THR A 258 26.14 58.82 -12.51
CA THR A 258 26.97 57.61 -12.57
C THR A 258 26.40 56.51 -11.67
N PHE A 259 25.95 56.84 -10.46
CA PHE A 259 25.34 55.86 -9.55
C PHE A 259 24.06 55.22 -10.13
N ALA A 260 23.07 56.05 -10.50
CA ALA A 260 21.78 55.61 -11.06
C ALA A 260 21.95 54.90 -12.41
N THR A 261 22.89 55.34 -13.26
CA THR A 261 23.15 54.65 -14.53
C THR A 261 23.70 53.25 -14.31
N LYS A 262 24.44 53.00 -13.22
CA LYS A 262 24.97 51.68 -12.86
C LYS A 262 23.95 50.83 -12.09
N ASP A 263 23.62 51.21 -10.85
CA ASP A 263 22.90 50.34 -9.91
C ASP A 263 21.41 50.22 -10.27
N ILE A 264 20.75 51.32 -10.69
CA ILE A 264 19.34 51.26 -11.12
C ILE A 264 19.20 50.54 -12.47
N SER A 265 20.14 50.72 -13.43
CA SER A 265 20.09 49.95 -14.68
C SER A 265 20.37 48.46 -14.46
N LEU A 266 21.29 48.10 -13.55
CA LEU A 266 21.52 46.70 -13.17
C LEU A 266 20.23 46.09 -12.58
N LEU A 267 19.54 46.81 -11.70
CA LEU A 267 18.27 46.36 -11.14
C LEU A 267 17.15 46.27 -12.18
N ILE A 268 17.05 47.21 -13.11
CA ILE A 268 16.08 47.14 -14.23
C ILE A 268 16.32 45.87 -15.05
N ASN A 269 17.58 45.55 -15.38
CA ASN A 269 17.90 44.33 -16.13
C ASN A 269 17.51 43.08 -15.33
N GLN A 270 17.90 43.00 -14.04
CA GLN A 270 17.49 41.92 -13.14
C GLN A 270 15.96 41.75 -13.10
N LEU A 271 15.21 42.86 -12.99
CA LEU A 271 13.76 42.85 -12.98
C LEU A 271 13.14 42.38 -14.31
N CYS A 272 13.76 42.72 -15.45
CA CYS A 272 13.30 42.26 -16.76
C CYS A 272 13.55 40.75 -16.94
N ASP A 273 14.66 40.23 -16.39
CA ASP A 273 14.96 38.80 -16.38
C ASP A 273 14.03 38.03 -15.43
N GLU A 274 13.70 38.59 -14.25
CA GLU A 274 12.65 38.06 -13.36
C GLU A 274 11.30 37.99 -14.06
N ALA A 275 10.85 39.08 -14.68
CA ALA A 275 9.57 39.15 -15.36
C ALA A 275 9.51 38.18 -16.56
N ARG A 276 10.60 38.02 -17.31
CA ARG A 276 10.70 37.00 -18.37
C ARG A 276 10.56 35.60 -17.77
N ALA A 277 11.34 35.28 -16.73
CA ALA A 277 11.31 33.96 -16.09
C ALA A 277 9.97 33.64 -15.42
N PHE A 278 9.28 34.65 -14.88
CA PHE A 278 7.94 34.51 -14.33
C PHE A 278 6.90 34.18 -15.41
N CYS A 279 7.07 34.70 -16.64
CA CYS A 279 6.16 34.42 -17.75
C CYS A 279 6.48 33.15 -18.53
N GLU A 280 7.76 32.76 -18.63
CA GLU A 280 8.22 31.63 -19.43
C GLU A 280 7.60 30.32 -18.94
N GLY A 281 6.92 29.60 -19.83
CA GLY A 281 6.23 28.35 -19.49
C GLY A 281 4.93 28.49 -18.70
N GLN A 282 4.47 29.71 -18.38
CA GLN A 282 3.17 29.92 -17.74
C GLN A 282 2.02 29.95 -18.74
N SER A 283 0.84 29.53 -18.29
CA SER A 283 -0.37 29.58 -19.08
C SER A 283 -1.03 30.97 -19.08
N LEU A 284 -1.92 31.22 -20.05
CA LEU A 284 -2.73 32.45 -20.05
C LEU A 284 -3.69 32.52 -18.86
N TYR A 285 -4.21 31.39 -18.40
CA TYR A 285 -5.05 31.33 -17.21
C TYR A 285 -4.26 31.72 -15.96
N THR A 286 -3.05 31.18 -15.81
CA THR A 286 -2.19 31.45 -14.65
C THR A 286 -1.74 32.92 -14.58
N LEU A 287 -1.29 33.49 -15.70
CA LEU A 287 -0.89 34.91 -15.75
C LEU A 287 -2.09 35.87 -15.71
N GLY A 288 -3.19 35.50 -16.36
CA GLY A 288 -4.35 36.38 -16.51
C GLY A 288 -5.31 36.35 -15.32
N VAL A 289 -5.50 35.19 -14.69
CA VAL A 289 -6.58 34.92 -13.71
C VAL A 289 -6.04 34.54 -12.33
N GLU A 290 -5.03 33.66 -12.23
CA GLU A 290 -4.53 33.18 -10.93
C GLU A 290 -3.57 34.18 -10.26
N MET A 291 -2.72 34.84 -11.05
CA MET A 291 -1.65 35.73 -10.54
C MET A 291 -1.51 37.07 -11.33
N PRO A 292 -2.60 37.76 -11.74
CA PRO A 292 -2.49 39.00 -12.51
C PRO A 292 -1.79 40.13 -11.75
N GLU A 293 -1.95 40.21 -10.43
CA GLU A 293 -1.33 41.24 -9.59
C GLU A 293 0.19 41.15 -9.63
N ILE A 294 0.77 39.95 -9.68
CA ILE A 294 2.23 39.77 -9.67
C ILE A 294 2.85 40.33 -10.95
N LEU A 295 2.25 40.01 -12.11
CA LEU A 295 2.70 40.53 -13.39
C LEU A 295 2.57 42.05 -13.47
N TYR A 296 1.44 42.58 -12.97
CA TYR A 296 1.19 44.03 -12.90
C TYR A 296 2.19 44.75 -12.01
N GLN A 297 2.52 44.20 -10.83
CA GLN A 297 3.51 44.78 -9.93
C GLN A 297 4.93 44.76 -10.53
N TYR A 298 5.30 43.72 -11.28
CA TYR A 298 6.56 43.72 -12.03
C TYR A 298 6.59 44.84 -13.09
N ALA A 299 5.51 45.05 -13.84
CA ALA A 299 5.42 46.14 -14.82
C ALA A 299 5.48 47.52 -14.16
N LEU A 300 4.70 47.74 -13.10
CA LEU A 300 4.72 48.99 -12.33
C LEU A 300 6.10 49.30 -11.74
N LEU A 301 6.81 48.29 -11.23
CA LEU A 301 8.15 48.44 -10.69
C LEU A 301 9.18 48.76 -11.81
N ASN A 302 9.05 48.12 -12.97
CA ASN A 302 9.87 48.39 -14.16
C ASN A 302 9.68 49.84 -14.65
N ARG A 303 8.44 50.31 -14.76
CA ARG A 303 8.12 51.72 -15.08
C ARG A 303 8.69 52.67 -14.04
N SER A 304 8.51 52.35 -12.75
CA SER A 304 8.97 53.19 -11.64
C SER A 304 10.49 53.34 -11.59
N LEU A 305 11.24 52.24 -11.76
CA LEU A 305 12.71 52.30 -11.83
C LEU A 305 13.19 53.05 -13.08
N ARG A 306 12.56 52.84 -14.23
CA ARG A 306 12.91 53.57 -15.47
C ARG A 306 12.64 55.07 -15.35
N LYS A 307 11.53 55.47 -14.72
CA LYS A 307 11.21 56.89 -14.47
C LYS A 307 12.14 57.49 -13.41
N GLY A 308 12.36 56.79 -12.30
CA GLY A 308 13.29 57.17 -11.23
C GLY A 308 14.74 57.35 -11.71
N ARG A 309 15.19 56.55 -12.66
CA ARG A 309 16.51 56.71 -13.32
C ARG A 309 16.61 57.99 -14.16
N ASN A 310 15.49 58.43 -14.74
CA ASN A 310 15.44 59.60 -15.63
C ASN A 310 15.13 60.91 -14.86
N LEU A 311 14.57 60.83 -13.66
CA LEU A 311 14.30 61.95 -12.76
C LEU A 311 15.60 62.52 -12.17
N GLN A 312 16.28 63.39 -12.92
CA GLN A 312 17.19 64.40 -12.37
C GLN A 312 16.42 65.72 -12.23
N ARG A 313 16.17 66.17 -11.00
CA ARG A 313 15.69 67.52 -10.63
C ARG A 313 14.83 68.25 -11.68
N GLN A 314 13.69 67.68 -12.05
CA GLN A 314 12.59 68.51 -12.55
C GLN A 314 12.00 69.21 -11.33
N VAL A 315 12.20 70.54 -11.26
CA VAL A 315 11.78 71.39 -10.14
C VAL A 315 10.27 71.68 -10.19
N ASP A 316 9.63 71.39 -11.32
CA ASP A 316 8.20 71.56 -11.52
C ASP A 316 7.41 70.38 -10.94
N TYR A 317 6.49 70.71 -10.02
CA TYR A 317 5.70 69.82 -9.18
C TYR A 317 4.56 69.07 -9.91
N GLU A 318 4.74 68.66 -11.16
CA GLU A 318 3.76 67.81 -11.84
C GLU A 318 3.86 66.34 -11.39
N VAL A 319 2.70 65.69 -11.34
CA VAL A 319 2.50 64.38 -10.71
C VAL A 319 3.46 63.34 -11.28
N ILE A 320 4.23 62.68 -10.39
CA ILE A 320 5.30 61.74 -10.79
C ILE A 320 4.78 60.57 -11.62
N PHE A 321 3.48 60.25 -11.59
CA PHE A 321 2.82 59.39 -12.57
C PHE A 321 1.45 59.96 -12.96
N SER A 322 1.16 60.03 -14.26
CA SER A 322 -0.22 60.18 -14.72
C SER A 322 -1.01 58.89 -14.45
N ALA A 323 -2.34 58.98 -14.37
CA ALA A 323 -3.19 57.79 -14.23
C ALA A 323 -2.98 56.78 -15.38
N GLU A 324 -2.63 57.26 -16.57
CA GLU A 324 -2.32 56.46 -17.76
C GLU A 324 -0.95 55.76 -17.66
N GLU A 325 0.03 56.32 -16.96
CA GLU A 325 1.34 55.68 -16.71
C GLU A 325 1.26 54.58 -15.64
N VAL A 326 0.33 54.71 -14.68
CA VAL A 326 0.03 53.67 -13.68
C VAL A 326 -0.73 52.52 -14.33
N ALA A 327 -1.72 52.82 -15.18
CA ALA A 327 -2.49 51.81 -15.90
C ALA A 327 -1.63 51.03 -16.90
N TRP A 328 -1.72 49.71 -16.86
CA TRP A 328 -1.14 48.82 -17.87
C TRP A 328 -2.19 47.86 -18.40
N ASP A 329 -2.47 47.96 -19.71
CA ASP A 329 -3.25 46.96 -20.43
C ASP A 329 -2.32 45.81 -20.85
N ASP A 330 -2.39 44.71 -20.10
CA ASP A 330 -1.74 43.43 -20.41
C ASP A 330 -2.47 42.64 -21.53
N GLY A 331 -3.61 43.14 -22.02
CA GLY A 331 -4.47 42.50 -23.01
C GLY A 331 -5.30 41.34 -22.48
N MET A 332 -5.32 41.12 -21.15
CA MET A 332 -5.98 40.00 -20.45
C MET A 332 -7.17 40.43 -19.59
N GLN A 333 -7.57 41.70 -19.57
CA GLN A 333 -8.74 42.13 -18.78
C GLN A 333 -10.03 41.38 -19.16
N GLU A 334 -10.29 41.21 -20.46
CA GLU A 334 -11.42 40.42 -20.97
C GLU A 334 -11.37 38.96 -20.45
N LEU A 335 -10.18 38.38 -20.27
CA LEU A 335 -10.00 37.03 -19.73
C LEU A 335 -10.33 36.98 -18.22
N ARG A 336 -9.96 38.02 -17.46
CA ARG A 336 -10.34 38.16 -16.05
C ARG A 336 -11.85 38.21 -15.87
N GLU A 337 -12.56 38.98 -16.69
CA GLU A 337 -14.03 39.08 -16.61
C GLU A 337 -14.73 37.73 -16.88
N ILE A 338 -14.15 36.81 -17.69
CA ILE A 338 -14.71 35.47 -17.94
C ILE A 338 -14.77 34.62 -16.66
N PHE A 339 -13.77 34.77 -15.79
CA PHE A 339 -13.56 33.91 -14.62
C PHE A 339 -13.84 34.61 -13.28
N LYS A 340 -14.35 35.85 -13.30
CA LYS A 340 -14.82 36.50 -12.07
C LYS A 340 -16.02 35.71 -11.49
N PRO A 341 -16.09 35.54 -10.16
CA PRO A 341 -17.20 34.88 -9.48
C PRO A 341 -18.45 35.79 -9.42
N ASN A 342 -19.03 36.13 -10.58
CA ASN A 342 -20.29 36.87 -10.67
C ASN A 342 -21.46 35.93 -10.96
N ILE A 343 -22.47 36.02 -10.09
CA ILE A 343 -23.54 35.03 -9.90
C ILE A 343 -24.69 35.17 -10.95
N GLU A 344 -24.56 36.10 -11.90
CA GLU A 344 -25.65 36.53 -12.80
C GLU A 344 -25.69 35.84 -14.17
N HIS A 345 -24.93 34.76 -14.37
CA HIS A 345 -25.01 33.97 -15.61
C HIS A 345 -26.19 33.00 -15.57
N THR A 346 -27.34 33.44 -16.08
CA THR A 346 -28.57 32.62 -16.23
C THR A 346 -28.41 31.40 -17.14
N GLU A 347 -27.37 31.35 -17.98
CA GLU A 347 -26.98 30.17 -18.76
C GLU A 347 -25.46 29.90 -18.64
N PHE A 348 -25.12 28.77 -18.03
CA PHE A 348 -23.74 28.30 -17.79
C PHE A 348 -23.39 27.13 -18.70
N ILE A 349 -22.14 27.08 -19.18
CA ILE A 349 -21.57 25.98 -19.97
C ILE A 349 -20.51 25.28 -19.12
N GLY A 350 -20.70 24.00 -18.81
CA GLY A 350 -19.72 23.17 -18.09
C GLY A 350 -18.66 22.56 -19.01
N GLY A 351 -17.47 22.25 -18.49
CA GLY A 351 -16.30 21.78 -19.27
C GLY A 351 -16.58 20.54 -20.13
N ASN A 352 -17.42 19.63 -19.65
CA ASN A 352 -17.83 18.43 -20.39
C ASN A 352 -18.86 18.68 -21.51
N GLN A 353 -19.34 19.91 -21.71
CA GLN A 353 -20.36 20.24 -22.71
C GLN A 353 -19.75 20.40 -24.10
N ASP A 354 -20.42 19.81 -25.10
CA ASP A 354 -20.08 19.93 -26.52
C ASP A 354 -20.51 21.30 -27.08
N ILE A 355 -19.53 22.05 -27.58
CA ILE A 355 -19.72 23.24 -28.40
C ILE A 355 -19.84 22.78 -29.85
N LYS A 356 -20.99 22.98 -30.47
CA LYS A 356 -21.26 22.58 -31.87
C LYS A 356 -20.56 23.52 -32.86
N LEU A 357 -19.89 22.94 -33.86
CA LEU A 357 -19.31 23.66 -34.99
C LEU A 357 -20.32 23.63 -36.15
N ASN A 358 -21.04 24.73 -36.36
CA ASN A 358 -22.15 24.80 -37.32
C ASN A 358 -21.84 25.70 -38.53
N THR A 359 -20.96 26.69 -38.36
CA THR A 359 -20.65 27.72 -39.36
C THR A 359 -19.23 27.54 -39.91
N MET A 360 -18.97 28.06 -41.11
CA MET A 360 -17.61 28.11 -41.67
C MET A 360 -16.63 28.92 -40.79
N ALA A 361 -17.13 29.87 -39.99
CA ALA A 361 -16.30 30.61 -39.03
C ALA A 361 -15.89 29.72 -37.84
N ASP A 362 -16.78 28.85 -37.36
CA ASP A 362 -16.47 27.90 -36.27
C ASP A 362 -15.40 26.90 -36.70
N TYR A 363 -15.50 26.40 -37.94
CA TYR A 363 -14.49 25.51 -38.53
C TYR A 363 -13.16 26.22 -38.78
N ASP A 364 -13.16 27.45 -39.31
CA ASP A 364 -11.91 28.21 -39.49
C ASP A 364 -11.26 28.60 -38.15
N TRP A 365 -12.06 28.89 -37.12
CA TRP A 365 -11.57 29.02 -35.75
C TRP A 365 -10.93 27.71 -35.27
N TYR A 366 -11.61 26.57 -35.44
CA TYR A 366 -11.12 25.27 -34.98
C TYR A 366 -9.79 24.88 -35.65
N ILE A 367 -9.66 25.09 -36.96
CA ILE A 367 -8.43 24.81 -37.71
C ILE A 367 -7.25 25.63 -37.15
N ARG A 368 -7.47 26.92 -36.84
CA ARG A 368 -6.46 27.80 -36.22
C ARG A 368 -6.15 27.41 -34.77
N PHE A 369 -7.15 26.98 -34.01
CA PHE A 369 -7.01 26.51 -32.62
C PHE A 369 -6.19 25.22 -32.55
N ALA A 370 -6.48 24.24 -33.41
CA ALA A 370 -5.80 22.96 -33.48
C ALA A 370 -4.46 23.01 -34.26
N ASN A 371 -4.08 24.18 -34.79
CA ASN A 371 -2.91 24.39 -35.64
C ASN A 371 -2.84 23.40 -36.83
N GLN A 372 -3.99 23.15 -37.47
CA GLN A 372 -4.12 22.25 -38.62
C GLN A 372 -4.06 23.02 -39.94
N ASP A 373 -3.70 22.33 -41.03
CA ASP A 373 -3.78 22.93 -42.36
C ASP A 373 -5.23 22.91 -42.89
N ARG A 374 -5.69 24.05 -43.40
CA ARG A 374 -6.99 24.17 -44.08
C ARG A 374 -7.11 23.23 -45.28
N SER A 375 -6.01 22.87 -45.94
CA SER A 375 -6.04 22.00 -47.12
C SER A 375 -6.33 20.53 -46.81
N THR A 376 -5.98 20.08 -45.59
CA THR A 376 -6.11 18.67 -45.16
C THR A 376 -7.28 18.43 -44.20
N PHE A 377 -7.87 19.48 -43.64
CA PHE A 377 -8.94 19.37 -42.65
C PHE A 377 -10.28 18.93 -43.26
N ASN A 378 -10.77 17.76 -42.86
CA ASN A 378 -12.10 17.28 -43.23
C ASN A 378 -13.17 17.78 -42.25
N ILE A 379 -13.98 18.74 -42.69
CA ILE A 379 -15.12 19.32 -41.94
C ILE A 379 -16.06 18.24 -41.36
N ARG A 380 -16.27 17.12 -42.06
CA ARG A 380 -17.15 16.02 -41.60
C ARG A 380 -16.57 15.18 -40.45
N SER A 381 -15.29 15.34 -40.13
CA SER A 381 -14.62 14.55 -39.08
C SER A 381 -14.91 15.04 -37.66
N ARG A 382 -15.42 16.28 -37.49
CA ARG A 382 -15.56 16.89 -36.17
C ARG A 382 -16.75 17.86 -36.11
N SER A 383 -17.88 17.42 -35.57
CA SER A 383 -19.11 18.22 -35.42
C SER A 383 -19.14 19.07 -34.14
N SER A 384 -18.29 18.76 -33.15
CA SER A 384 -18.17 19.49 -31.90
C SER A 384 -16.74 19.50 -31.34
N ILE A 385 -16.52 20.40 -30.39
CA ILE A 385 -15.36 20.43 -29.50
C ILE A 385 -15.87 20.53 -28.06
N LYS A 386 -15.18 19.90 -27.09
CA LYS A 386 -15.55 20.06 -25.68
C LYS A 386 -15.01 21.38 -25.15
N LEU A 387 -15.77 22.06 -24.29
CA LEU A 387 -15.27 23.24 -23.58
C LEU A 387 -13.97 22.92 -22.81
N SER A 388 -13.81 21.69 -22.30
CA SER A 388 -12.59 21.22 -21.65
C SER A 388 -11.32 21.30 -22.50
N ASP A 389 -11.44 21.16 -23.81
CA ASP A 389 -10.29 21.24 -24.72
C ASP A 389 -9.84 22.71 -24.87
N ILE A 390 -10.80 23.64 -24.88
CA ILE A 390 -10.55 25.09 -24.92
C ILE A 390 -9.96 25.58 -23.60
N LEU A 391 -10.55 25.15 -22.46
CA LEU A 391 -10.07 25.46 -21.12
C LEU A 391 -8.67 24.90 -20.88
N ARG A 392 -8.38 23.68 -21.34
CA ARG A 392 -7.02 23.10 -21.29
C ARG A 392 -6.03 23.94 -22.09
N ASN A 393 -6.40 24.42 -23.27
CA ASN A 393 -5.49 25.17 -24.13
C ASN A 393 -5.04 26.52 -23.52
N ILE A 394 -5.90 27.18 -22.74
CA ILE A 394 -5.51 28.38 -21.97
C ILE A 394 -4.83 28.05 -20.62
N GLY A 395 -4.80 26.77 -20.22
CA GLY A 395 -4.18 26.27 -18.99
C GLY A 395 -5.04 26.35 -17.73
N HIS A 396 -6.36 26.31 -17.85
CA HIS A 396 -7.26 26.22 -16.69
C HIS A 396 -6.96 24.95 -15.86
N PRO A 397 -6.84 25.02 -14.51
CA PRO A 397 -6.39 23.92 -13.67
C PRO A 397 -7.34 22.71 -13.68
N GLU A 398 -8.65 22.96 -13.66
CA GLU A 398 -9.67 21.90 -13.73
C GLU A 398 -10.54 22.00 -15.00
N PRO A 399 -10.06 21.61 -16.19
CA PRO A 399 -10.77 21.86 -17.44
C PRO A 399 -12.05 21.02 -17.61
N GLN A 400 -12.27 19.98 -16.80
CA GLN A 400 -13.47 19.11 -16.88
C GLN A 400 -14.64 19.63 -16.03
N THR A 401 -14.35 20.22 -14.87
CA THR A 401 -15.30 20.75 -13.89
C THR A 401 -15.54 22.26 -14.05
N GLY A 402 -14.53 23.00 -14.54
CA GLY A 402 -14.63 24.41 -14.86
C GLY A 402 -15.72 24.71 -15.90
N GLY A 403 -16.19 25.94 -15.93
CA GLY A 403 -17.21 26.37 -16.87
C GLY A 403 -17.37 27.89 -16.89
N ILE A 404 -18.15 28.38 -17.84
CA ILE A 404 -18.27 29.81 -18.15
C ILE A 404 -19.71 30.22 -18.47
N GLY A 405 -20.03 31.51 -18.37
CA GLY A 405 -21.26 32.06 -18.92
C GLY A 405 -21.33 31.89 -20.44
N LYS A 406 -22.48 31.47 -20.97
CA LYS A 406 -22.67 31.25 -22.42
C LYS A 406 -22.35 32.50 -23.27
N THR A 407 -22.60 33.69 -22.73
CA THR A 407 -22.30 34.98 -23.37
C THR A 407 -20.80 35.25 -23.56
N THR A 408 -19.93 34.61 -22.76
CA THR A 408 -18.47 34.85 -22.80
C THR A 408 -17.70 33.82 -23.63
N LEU A 409 -18.38 32.82 -24.19
CA LEU A 409 -17.78 31.74 -24.99
C LEU A 409 -16.95 32.25 -26.17
N ASN A 410 -17.46 33.22 -26.93
CA ASN A 410 -16.73 33.80 -28.07
C ASN A 410 -15.43 34.50 -27.63
N THR A 411 -15.45 35.15 -26.46
CA THR A 411 -14.28 35.80 -25.86
C THR A 411 -13.25 34.73 -25.47
N LEU A 412 -13.67 33.67 -24.77
CA LEU A 412 -12.80 32.54 -24.41
C LEU A 412 -12.16 31.89 -25.65
N MET A 413 -12.96 31.61 -26.68
CA MET A 413 -12.49 31.09 -27.97
C MET A 413 -11.43 32.00 -28.60
N SER A 414 -11.53 33.31 -28.45
CA SER A 414 -10.51 34.24 -28.95
C SER A 414 -9.18 34.15 -28.18
N PHE A 415 -9.21 33.92 -26.87
CA PHE A 415 -8.01 33.72 -26.03
C PHE A 415 -7.33 32.38 -26.30
N ALA A 416 -8.10 31.35 -26.64
CA ALA A 416 -7.57 30.04 -27.01
C ALA A 416 -6.88 30.00 -28.39
N LEU A 417 -6.79 31.11 -29.14
CA LEU A 417 -6.05 31.13 -30.41
C LEU A 417 -4.56 31.44 -30.18
N PRO A 418 -3.61 30.71 -30.83
CA PRO A 418 -2.17 31.00 -30.75
C PRO A 418 -1.81 32.45 -31.08
N LYS A 419 -2.58 33.11 -31.97
CA LYS A 419 -2.40 34.53 -32.30
C LYS A 419 -2.63 35.46 -31.09
N ARG A 420 -3.58 35.16 -30.19
CA ARG A 420 -3.84 35.97 -28.99
C ARG A 420 -2.76 35.75 -27.93
N VAL A 421 -2.32 34.51 -27.75
CA VAL A 421 -1.15 34.16 -26.91
C VAL A 421 0.10 34.95 -27.36
N ASN A 422 0.42 34.91 -28.66
CA ASN A 422 1.55 35.66 -29.21
C ASN A 422 1.39 37.18 -29.04
N LYS A 423 0.17 37.73 -29.20
CA LYS A 423 -0.09 39.16 -28.95
C LYS A 423 0.24 39.53 -27.49
N ILE A 424 -0.23 38.74 -26.51
CA ILE A 424 0.01 38.98 -25.08
C ILE A 424 1.52 38.88 -24.77
N SER A 425 2.18 37.85 -25.31
CA SER A 425 3.64 37.70 -25.17
C SER A 425 4.41 38.90 -25.73
N HIS A 426 4.00 39.47 -26.88
CA HIS A 426 4.59 40.70 -27.40
C HIS A 426 4.28 41.97 -26.57
N ILE A 427 3.12 42.05 -25.90
CA ILE A 427 2.83 43.15 -24.95
C ILE A 427 3.81 43.09 -23.77
N ILE A 428 4.02 41.90 -23.19
CA ILE A 428 5.01 41.67 -22.13
C ILE A 428 6.42 41.98 -22.63
N GLN A 429 6.78 41.53 -23.84
CA GLN A 429 8.07 41.82 -24.47
C GLN A 429 8.33 43.33 -24.57
N ALA A 430 7.33 44.11 -24.99
CA ALA A 430 7.45 45.56 -25.17
C ALA A 430 7.60 46.29 -23.83
N GLU A 431 6.82 45.92 -22.80
CA GLU A 431 6.85 46.53 -21.46
C GLU A 431 8.24 46.37 -20.81
N PHE A 432 8.79 45.16 -20.81
CA PHE A 432 10.10 44.87 -20.21
C PHE A 432 11.29 45.07 -21.18
N LYS A 433 11.03 45.41 -22.45
CA LYS A 433 12.04 45.59 -23.52
C LYS A 433 12.93 44.35 -23.71
N LEU A 434 12.30 43.17 -23.72
CA LEU A 434 13.00 41.88 -23.84
C LEU A 434 13.45 41.63 -25.29
N GLU A 435 14.66 41.10 -25.47
CA GLU A 435 15.19 40.72 -26.79
C GLU A 435 14.26 39.74 -27.53
N THR A 436 13.70 38.77 -26.80
CA THR A 436 12.75 37.78 -27.29
C THR A 436 11.45 37.81 -26.47
N PRO A 437 10.29 37.52 -27.10
CA PRO A 437 9.03 37.36 -26.40
C PRO A 437 9.03 36.08 -25.53
N PRO A 438 8.46 36.10 -24.31
CA PRO A 438 8.39 34.92 -23.45
C PRO A 438 7.49 33.83 -24.05
N LYS A 439 7.91 32.57 -23.96
CA LYS A 439 7.14 31.43 -24.45
C LYS A 439 6.07 31.05 -23.44
N LEU A 440 4.90 31.66 -23.60
CA LEU A 440 3.70 31.29 -22.86
C LEU A 440 3.26 29.87 -23.26
N LEU A 441 2.81 29.09 -22.29
CA LEU A 441 2.38 27.73 -22.48
C LEU A 441 1.03 27.68 -23.20
N VAL A 442 1.04 27.05 -24.37
CA VAL A 442 -0.15 26.62 -25.12
C VAL A 442 -0.18 25.11 -25.00
N ALA A 443 -1.26 24.54 -24.47
CA ALA A 443 -1.33 23.09 -24.32
C ALA A 443 -1.50 22.45 -25.71
N SER A 444 -0.43 21.83 -26.21
CA SER A 444 -0.46 21.04 -27.44
C SER A 444 -1.44 19.87 -27.27
N ASN A 445 -2.50 19.86 -28.10
CA ASN A 445 -3.51 18.82 -28.16
C ASN A 445 -2.99 17.50 -28.76
#